data_AF-A0A4Q5PNC6-F1
#
_entry.id   AF-A0A4Q5PNC6-F1
#
_cell.length_a   1.000
_cell.length_b   1.000
_cell.length_c   1.000
_cell.angle_alpha   90.00
_cell.angle_beta   90.00
_cell.angle_gamma   90.00
#
_symmetry.space_group_name_H-M   'P 1'
#
loop_
_entity.id
_entity.type
_entity.pdbx_description
1 polymer ?
#
loop_
_entity_poly.entity_id
_entity_poly.type
_entity_poly.pdbx_seq_one_letter_code
_entity_poly.pdbx_strand_id
1 'polypeptide(L)'
;MPQGLRETFAKDILKDNMSAQHPFGALVVPTLAKAADVPHTTPIIGWVSPDVNLGDYGGIFANTLCLLEEREPIGDSDNTTKMLKKLDEDNDNTYDAGMYLRARALDVMIGDWDRHEDQWRWMPEKTEKGKKYLAVPRDRDQVFFSSDGKIQRFTQSSSLLPMMQGYEREIKNIDWYLWEGRAMNSRLLSQYTEKEWDADVKAFCDKMTDEVFEKALKNLPEPNYTLRHDQFLARLKERRASLPKLMNDFYHFFNRVVDIQASDKHERVLITDSADQHLKVQINKISKEGNIKEETFSRNFDPAITKEIRLYTKDGNDSVFIDNKTSNIKLRIIAGSGKKYYDLPNVSRPIQLFGRKNGNSKFEGEDEGMLRKKMSTDTSNVSFYNK
;
A
#
# COMPACT_ATOMS: atom_id res chain seq x y z
N MET A 1 2.55 5.70 -21.72
CA MET A 1 3.57 5.31 -22.73
C MET A 1 4.25 6.53 -23.35
N PRO A 2 5.59 6.50 -23.53
CA PRO A 2 6.36 7.47 -24.32
C PRO A 2 5.82 7.57 -25.76
N GLN A 3 5.97 8.74 -26.39
CA GLN A 3 5.34 9.06 -27.67
C GLN A 3 5.73 8.10 -28.81
N GLY A 4 6.99 7.63 -28.85
CA GLY A 4 7.49 6.72 -29.89
C GLY A 4 7.00 5.27 -29.82
N LEU A 5 6.37 4.85 -28.72
CA LEU A 5 5.81 3.50 -28.57
C LEU A 5 4.31 3.43 -28.91
N ARG A 6 3.65 4.59 -29.08
CA ARG A 6 2.19 4.70 -29.26
C ARG A 6 1.69 4.20 -30.62
N GLU A 7 2.57 4.05 -31.60
CA GLU A 7 2.26 3.51 -32.95
C GLU A 7 2.90 2.14 -33.23
N THR A 8 3.31 1.41 -32.18
CA THR A 8 4.05 0.15 -32.33
C THR A 8 3.24 -1.06 -31.84
N PHE A 9 3.71 -2.27 -32.20
CA PHE A 9 3.25 -3.57 -31.67
C PHE A 9 3.14 -3.62 -30.13
N ALA A 10 3.87 -2.76 -29.41
CA ALA A 10 3.75 -2.62 -27.95
C ALA A 10 2.37 -2.11 -27.49
N LYS A 11 1.70 -1.26 -28.28
CA LYS A 11 0.33 -0.80 -27.98
C LYS A 11 -0.67 -1.96 -28.10
N ASP A 12 -0.51 -2.80 -29.10
CA ASP A 12 -1.38 -3.96 -29.31
C ASP A 12 -1.14 -5.01 -28.22
N ILE A 13 0.12 -5.26 -27.83
CA ILE A 13 0.45 -6.09 -26.66
C ILE A 13 -0.21 -5.58 -25.39
N LEU A 14 -0.15 -4.27 -25.13
CA LEU A 14 -0.78 -3.68 -23.95
C LEU A 14 -2.30 -3.82 -24.01
N LYS A 15 -2.91 -3.55 -25.16
CA LYS A 15 -4.35 -3.69 -25.35
C LYS A 15 -4.81 -5.14 -25.17
N ASP A 16 -4.07 -6.09 -25.70
CA ASP A 16 -4.34 -7.52 -25.57
C ASP A 16 -4.12 -8.03 -24.14
N ASN A 17 -3.14 -7.48 -23.44
CA ASN A 17 -2.98 -7.74 -22.02
C ASN A 17 -4.14 -7.13 -21.22
N MET A 18 -4.67 -5.97 -21.58
CA MET A 18 -5.79 -5.35 -20.86
C MET A 18 -7.15 -5.98 -21.19
N SER A 19 -7.30 -6.66 -22.32
CA SER A 19 -8.55 -7.35 -22.71
C SER A 19 -8.73 -8.74 -22.07
N ALA A 20 -7.74 -9.21 -21.31
CA ALA A 20 -7.71 -10.50 -20.61
C ALA A 20 -8.42 -10.49 -19.23
N GLN A 21 -9.22 -9.45 -18.96
CA GLN A 21 -10.07 -9.33 -17.77
C GLN A 21 -11.17 -10.40 -17.76
N HIS A 22 -11.51 -10.91 -16.57
CA HIS A 22 -12.64 -11.82 -16.43
C HIS A 22 -13.95 -11.02 -16.28
N PRO A 23 -14.93 -11.15 -17.19
CA PRO A 23 -16.11 -10.27 -17.25
C PRO A 23 -17.03 -10.38 -16.01
N PHE A 24 -16.87 -11.44 -15.22
CA PHE A 24 -17.69 -11.75 -14.05
C PHE A 24 -16.88 -11.82 -12.75
N GLY A 25 -15.57 -11.49 -12.79
CA GLY A 25 -14.66 -11.70 -11.65
C GLY A 25 -15.10 -10.95 -10.39
N ALA A 26 -15.55 -9.70 -10.55
CA ALA A 26 -16.04 -8.86 -9.47
C ALA A 26 -17.18 -9.51 -8.65
N LEU A 27 -18.05 -10.31 -9.26
CA LEU A 27 -19.20 -10.96 -8.59
C LEU A 27 -18.79 -11.95 -7.48
N VAL A 28 -17.57 -12.49 -7.55
CA VAL A 28 -17.04 -13.45 -6.58
C VAL A 28 -16.55 -12.73 -5.31
N VAL A 29 -16.12 -11.47 -5.44
CA VAL A 29 -15.43 -10.71 -4.39
C VAL A 29 -16.25 -10.49 -3.13
N PRO A 30 -17.54 -10.12 -3.15
CA PRO A 30 -18.30 -9.81 -1.94
C PRO A 30 -18.30 -10.94 -0.92
N THR A 31 -18.42 -12.19 -1.38
CA THR A 31 -18.41 -13.36 -0.49
C THR A 31 -17.06 -13.54 0.20
N LEU A 32 -15.96 -13.40 -0.55
CA LEU A 32 -14.61 -13.53 -0.01
C LEU A 32 -14.25 -12.36 0.91
N ALA A 33 -14.55 -11.13 0.50
CA ALA A 33 -14.30 -9.92 1.27
C ALA A 33 -15.06 -9.91 2.60
N LYS A 34 -16.34 -10.35 2.59
CA LYS A 34 -17.13 -10.53 3.81
C LYS A 34 -16.51 -11.55 4.76
N ALA A 35 -16.02 -12.69 4.24
CA ALA A 35 -15.31 -13.67 5.06
C ALA A 35 -14.02 -13.09 5.66
N ALA A 36 -13.31 -12.24 4.91
CA ALA A 36 -12.08 -11.57 5.32
C ALA A 36 -12.29 -10.38 6.27
N ASP A 37 -13.52 -9.92 6.48
CA ASP A 37 -13.82 -8.65 7.14
C ASP A 37 -13.10 -7.47 6.45
N VAL A 38 -13.32 -7.38 5.13
CA VAL A 38 -12.84 -6.32 4.23
C VAL A 38 -14.06 -5.64 3.60
N PRO A 39 -14.19 -4.31 3.65
CA PRO A 39 -15.25 -3.59 2.96
C PRO A 39 -15.27 -3.90 1.46
N HIS A 40 -16.45 -3.96 0.87
CA HIS A 40 -16.62 -4.33 -0.53
C HIS A 40 -17.84 -3.66 -1.14
N THR A 41 -17.84 -3.52 -2.46
CA THR A 41 -19.02 -3.22 -3.27
C THR A 41 -19.91 -4.47 -3.40
N THR A 42 -21.12 -4.28 -3.90
CA THR A 42 -22.07 -5.35 -4.25
C THR A 42 -22.31 -5.30 -5.77
N PRO A 43 -21.33 -5.72 -6.59
CA PRO A 43 -21.46 -5.69 -8.04
C PRO A 43 -22.67 -6.48 -8.52
N ILE A 44 -23.41 -5.89 -9.45
CA ILE A 44 -24.49 -6.55 -10.17
C ILE A 44 -24.29 -6.40 -11.67
N ILE A 45 -24.76 -7.37 -12.44
CA ILE A 45 -24.81 -7.29 -13.90
C ILE A 45 -26.25 -7.13 -14.32
N GLY A 46 -26.52 -6.08 -15.09
CA GLY A 46 -27.88 -5.76 -15.51
C GLY A 46 -27.92 -4.89 -16.76
N TRP A 47 -29.08 -4.88 -17.41
CA TRP A 47 -29.38 -3.92 -18.46
C TRP A 47 -29.75 -2.59 -17.83
N VAL A 48 -29.11 -1.52 -18.30
CA VAL A 48 -29.44 -0.16 -17.86
C VAL A 48 -30.64 0.34 -18.64
N SER A 49 -31.79 0.45 -17.99
CA SER A 49 -32.97 1.07 -18.59
C SER A 49 -32.71 2.56 -18.87
N PRO A 50 -33.29 3.13 -19.94
CA PRO A 50 -33.27 4.58 -20.15
C PRO A 50 -33.82 5.32 -18.93
N ASP A 51 -33.02 6.23 -18.37
CA ASP A 51 -33.37 7.02 -17.19
C ASP A 51 -32.86 8.46 -17.38
N VAL A 52 -33.72 9.44 -17.08
CA VAL A 52 -33.39 10.87 -17.13
C VAL A 52 -32.26 11.25 -16.16
N ASN A 53 -32.09 10.49 -15.07
CA ASN A 53 -31.02 10.68 -14.09
C ASN A 53 -29.63 10.38 -14.66
N LEU A 54 -29.53 9.65 -15.79
CA LEU A 54 -28.25 9.42 -16.47
C LEU A 54 -27.71 10.70 -17.13
N GLY A 55 -28.56 11.71 -17.39
CA GLY A 55 -28.15 12.95 -18.04
C GLY A 55 -27.34 12.71 -19.31
N ASP A 56 -26.17 13.35 -19.39
CA ASP A 56 -25.24 13.23 -20.54
C ASP A 56 -24.75 11.79 -20.79
N TYR A 57 -24.82 10.91 -19.77
CA TYR A 57 -24.40 9.52 -19.88
C TYR A 57 -25.49 8.61 -20.47
N GLY A 58 -26.72 9.11 -20.65
CA GLY A 58 -27.82 8.32 -21.20
C GLY A 58 -27.51 7.71 -22.56
N GLY A 59 -26.83 8.45 -23.45
CA GLY A 59 -26.42 7.97 -24.76
C GLY A 59 -25.33 6.88 -24.74
N ILE A 60 -24.61 6.74 -23.61
CA ILE A 60 -23.54 5.74 -23.44
C ILE A 60 -24.11 4.46 -22.82
N PHE A 61 -24.94 4.60 -21.77
CA PHE A 61 -25.34 3.45 -20.96
C PHE A 61 -26.77 2.95 -21.21
N ALA A 62 -27.70 3.78 -21.68
CA ALA A 62 -29.08 3.33 -21.87
C ALA A 62 -29.16 2.17 -22.87
N ASN A 63 -29.93 1.15 -22.51
CA ASN A 63 -30.04 -0.10 -23.26
C ASN A 63 -28.70 -0.79 -23.51
N THR A 64 -27.78 -0.76 -22.53
CA THR A 64 -26.54 -1.53 -22.57
C THR A 64 -26.43 -2.46 -21.35
N LEU A 65 -25.73 -3.58 -21.52
CA LEU A 65 -25.38 -4.49 -20.42
C LEU A 65 -24.18 -3.92 -19.67
N CYS A 66 -24.33 -3.70 -18.37
CA CYS A 66 -23.29 -3.12 -17.52
C CYS A 66 -23.03 -3.99 -16.29
N LEU A 67 -21.78 -3.96 -15.83
CA LEU A 67 -21.44 -4.23 -14.43
C LEU A 67 -21.62 -2.92 -13.66
N LEU A 68 -22.44 -2.93 -12.61
CA LEU A 68 -22.76 -1.78 -11.78
C LEU A 68 -22.27 -2.03 -10.36
N GLU A 69 -21.57 -1.05 -9.79
CA GLU A 69 -21.02 -1.07 -8.44
C GLU A 69 -21.30 0.25 -7.73
N GLU A 70 -21.44 0.20 -6.40
CA GLU A 70 -21.54 1.40 -5.58
C GLU A 70 -20.22 2.16 -5.59
N ARG A 71 -20.27 3.47 -5.87
CA ARG A 71 -19.08 4.32 -5.79
C ARG A 71 -18.52 4.41 -4.37
N GLU A 72 -19.41 4.37 -3.38
CA GLU A 72 -19.12 4.55 -1.96
C GLU A 72 -19.94 3.54 -1.13
N PRO A 73 -19.55 2.26 -1.10
CA PRO A 73 -20.38 1.19 -0.56
C PRO A 73 -20.65 1.29 0.94
N ILE A 74 -19.83 2.07 1.67
CA ILE A 74 -19.96 2.30 3.11
C ILE A 74 -20.12 3.79 3.48
N GLY A 75 -20.46 4.64 2.50
CA GLY A 75 -20.70 6.08 2.72
C GLY A 75 -19.54 6.99 2.32
N ASP A 76 -19.70 8.29 2.62
CA ASP A 76 -18.78 9.36 2.19
C ASP A 76 -17.32 9.04 2.51
N SER A 77 -16.45 9.23 1.52
CA SER A 77 -15.07 8.78 1.60
C SER A 77 -14.06 9.75 0.97
N ASP A 78 -12.79 9.61 1.33
CA ASP A 78 -11.70 10.33 0.69
C ASP A 78 -11.02 9.45 -0.39
N ASN A 79 -10.45 10.06 -1.43
CA ASN A 79 -9.51 9.35 -2.30
C ASN A 79 -8.17 9.21 -1.57
N THR A 80 -7.31 8.31 -2.05
CA THR A 80 -6.01 8.04 -1.42
C THR A 80 -5.17 9.29 -1.24
N THR A 81 -5.03 10.14 -2.27
CA THR A 81 -4.28 11.40 -2.16
C THR A 81 -4.80 12.30 -1.05
N LYS A 82 -6.13 12.47 -0.93
CA LYS A 82 -6.76 13.30 0.11
C LYS A 82 -6.63 12.68 1.49
N MET A 83 -6.75 11.35 1.61
CA MET A 83 -6.53 10.64 2.87
C MET A 83 -5.08 10.79 3.34
N LEU A 84 -4.10 10.51 2.48
CA LEU A 84 -2.66 10.64 2.80
C LEU A 84 -2.29 12.07 3.18
N LYS A 85 -2.87 13.06 2.51
CA LYS A 85 -2.71 14.47 2.88
C LYS A 85 -3.27 14.77 4.28
N LYS A 86 -4.43 14.21 4.65
CA LYS A 86 -4.99 14.40 6.00
C LYS A 86 -4.19 13.67 7.09
N LEU A 87 -3.58 12.53 6.77
CA LEU A 87 -2.59 11.89 7.66
C LEU A 87 -1.33 12.76 7.83
N ASP A 88 -0.90 13.44 6.76
CA ASP A 88 0.22 14.40 6.83
C ASP A 88 -0.17 15.63 7.67
N GLU A 89 -1.36 16.19 7.48
CA GLU A 89 -1.77 17.45 8.15
C GLU A 89 -2.00 17.31 9.67
N ASP A 90 -2.37 16.10 10.14
CA ASP A 90 -2.69 15.87 11.55
C ASP A 90 -2.34 14.47 12.05
N ASN A 91 -1.45 14.41 13.04
CA ASN A 91 -1.04 13.17 13.69
C ASN A 91 -2.10 12.56 14.64
N ASP A 92 -3.25 13.23 14.84
CA ASP A 92 -4.43 12.61 15.45
C ASP A 92 -5.22 11.73 14.46
N ASN A 93 -4.95 11.83 13.15
CA ASN A 93 -5.52 10.93 12.15
C ASN A 93 -4.71 9.62 12.06
N THR A 94 -5.43 8.51 11.94
CA THR A 94 -4.90 7.14 11.89
C THR A 94 -5.62 6.33 10.81
N TYR A 95 -5.24 5.08 10.62
CA TYR A 95 -5.84 4.17 9.66
C TYR A 95 -5.81 2.73 10.15
N ASP A 96 -6.68 1.89 9.62
CA ASP A 96 -6.71 0.46 9.92
C ASP A 96 -5.76 -0.32 9.00
N ALA A 97 -4.51 -0.47 9.42
CA ALA A 97 -3.50 -1.18 8.64
C ALA A 97 -3.79 -2.69 8.52
N GLY A 98 -4.46 -3.29 9.51
CA GLY A 98 -4.85 -4.70 9.48
C GLY A 98 -5.92 -4.96 8.44
N MET A 99 -6.93 -4.10 8.36
CA MET A 99 -7.92 -4.15 7.28
C MET A 99 -7.26 -3.97 5.91
N TYR A 100 -6.33 -3.02 5.79
CA TYR A 100 -5.58 -2.83 4.56
C TYR A 100 -4.76 -4.07 4.18
N LEU A 101 -4.03 -4.67 5.12
CA LEU A 101 -3.27 -5.91 4.89
C LEU A 101 -4.16 -7.09 4.48
N ARG A 102 -5.32 -7.27 5.13
CA ARG A 102 -6.31 -8.28 4.72
C ARG A 102 -6.82 -8.04 3.30
N ALA A 103 -7.06 -6.79 2.93
CA ALA A 103 -7.43 -6.44 1.56
C ALA A 103 -6.30 -6.78 0.57
N ARG A 104 -5.03 -6.49 0.90
CA ARG A 104 -3.88 -6.90 0.07
C ARG A 104 -3.76 -8.41 -0.08
N ALA A 105 -3.97 -9.16 1.01
CA ALA A 105 -3.97 -10.62 0.97
C ALA A 105 -5.11 -11.16 0.09
N LEU A 106 -6.28 -10.51 0.12
CA LEU A 106 -7.40 -10.81 -0.78
C LEU A 106 -7.07 -10.53 -2.24
N ASP A 107 -6.41 -9.41 -2.54
CA ASP A 107 -5.96 -9.06 -3.90
C ASP A 107 -5.08 -10.17 -4.48
N VAL A 108 -4.13 -10.68 -3.68
CA VAL A 108 -3.28 -11.82 -4.05
C VAL A 108 -4.07 -13.12 -4.14
N MET A 109 -5.08 -13.36 -3.30
CA MET A 109 -5.93 -14.56 -3.41
C MET A 109 -6.71 -14.60 -4.73
N ILE A 110 -7.22 -13.45 -5.20
CA ILE A 110 -8.19 -13.38 -6.31
C ILE A 110 -7.59 -12.96 -7.66
N GLY A 111 -6.29 -12.66 -7.74
CA GLY A 111 -5.70 -12.35 -9.04
C GLY A 111 -5.64 -10.87 -9.39
N ASP A 112 -6.00 -9.99 -8.45
CA ASP A 112 -6.18 -8.57 -8.71
C ASP A 112 -4.86 -7.81 -8.49
N TRP A 113 -4.09 -7.66 -9.58
CA TRP A 113 -2.74 -7.10 -9.56
C TRP A 113 -2.71 -5.56 -9.64
N ASP A 114 -3.72 -4.94 -10.28
CA ASP A 114 -3.70 -3.52 -10.66
C ASP A 114 -4.17 -2.59 -9.53
N ARG A 115 -3.57 -2.71 -8.35
CA ARG A 115 -4.07 -2.06 -7.14
C ARG A 115 -3.36 -0.74 -6.84
N HIS A 116 -3.44 0.20 -7.78
CA HIS A 116 -2.94 1.58 -7.62
C HIS A 116 -3.87 2.45 -6.76
N GLU A 117 -3.46 3.69 -6.48
CA GLU A 117 -4.11 4.57 -5.49
C GLU A 117 -5.60 4.88 -5.76
N ASP A 118 -6.04 4.92 -7.02
CA ASP A 118 -7.43 5.21 -7.39
C ASP A 118 -8.37 4.02 -7.16
N GLN A 119 -7.80 2.83 -6.93
CA GLN A 119 -8.53 1.61 -6.63
C GLN A 119 -9.00 1.51 -5.17
N TRP A 120 -8.83 2.61 -4.43
CA TRP A 120 -9.14 2.68 -3.01
C TRP A 120 -9.94 3.94 -2.70
N ARG A 121 -10.94 3.74 -1.85
CA ARG A 121 -11.60 4.80 -1.11
C ARG A 121 -11.27 4.62 0.37
N TRP A 122 -11.32 5.71 1.10
CA TRP A 122 -10.95 5.74 2.51
C TRP A 122 -12.08 6.35 3.31
N MET A 123 -12.84 5.50 4.02
CA MET A 123 -13.95 5.96 4.85
C MET A 123 -13.39 6.51 6.17
N PRO A 124 -13.67 7.79 6.52
CA PRO A 124 -13.24 8.36 7.78
C PRO A 124 -14.26 8.04 8.90
N GLU A 125 -13.82 7.33 9.93
CA GLU A 125 -14.54 7.22 11.19
C GLU A 125 -14.04 8.28 12.18
N LYS A 126 -14.95 9.05 12.77
CA LYS A 126 -14.57 10.05 13.78
C LYS A 126 -14.09 9.33 15.05
N THR A 127 -12.96 9.78 15.59
CA THR A 127 -12.46 9.40 16.91
C THR A 127 -12.53 10.60 17.86
N GLU A 128 -12.14 10.43 19.12
CA GLU A 128 -12.13 11.54 20.10
C GLU A 128 -11.21 12.70 19.69
N LYS A 129 -10.09 12.39 19.02
CA LYS A 129 -9.05 13.38 18.66
C LYS A 129 -8.95 13.66 17.16
N GLY A 130 -9.41 12.75 16.30
CA GLY A 130 -9.21 12.85 14.85
C GLY A 130 -10.10 11.89 14.08
N LYS A 131 -9.50 11.17 13.13
CA LYS A 131 -10.18 10.19 12.28
C LYS A 131 -9.41 8.89 12.21
N LYS A 132 -10.12 7.76 12.16
CA LYS A 132 -9.58 6.47 11.77
C LYS A 132 -10.07 6.14 10.36
N TYR A 133 -9.16 5.96 9.44
CA TYR A 133 -9.48 5.64 8.05
C TYR A 133 -9.58 4.14 7.82
N LEU A 134 -10.70 3.69 7.24
CA LEU A 134 -10.89 2.32 6.77
C LEU A 134 -10.64 2.24 5.27
N ALA A 135 -9.85 1.25 4.84
CA ALA A 135 -9.57 0.99 3.45
C ALA A 135 -10.78 0.32 2.78
N VAL A 136 -11.26 0.90 1.68
CA VAL A 136 -12.39 0.40 0.90
C VAL A 136 -11.89 0.13 -0.53
N PRO A 137 -11.51 -1.12 -0.84
CA PRO A 137 -11.20 -1.50 -2.20
C PRO A 137 -12.42 -1.29 -3.11
N ARG A 138 -12.18 -0.75 -4.30
CA ARG A 138 -13.14 -0.63 -5.39
C ARG A 138 -12.55 -1.20 -6.67
N ASP A 139 -13.39 -1.28 -7.71
CA ASP A 139 -12.97 -1.50 -9.10
C ASP A 139 -12.11 -2.78 -9.22
N ARG A 140 -12.86 -3.89 -9.20
CA ARG A 140 -12.37 -5.28 -9.12
C ARG A 140 -12.31 -5.93 -10.51
N ASP A 141 -11.86 -5.17 -11.51
CA ASP A 141 -11.88 -5.55 -12.93
C ASP A 141 -10.76 -6.54 -13.33
N GLN A 142 -9.67 -6.62 -12.55
CA GLN A 142 -8.58 -7.59 -12.74
C GLN A 142 -8.75 -8.91 -11.98
N VAL A 143 -9.88 -9.13 -11.31
CA VAL A 143 -10.13 -10.40 -10.62
C VAL A 143 -10.11 -11.56 -11.62
N PHE A 144 -9.34 -12.59 -11.31
CA PHE A 144 -9.07 -13.73 -12.18
C PHE A 144 -8.49 -13.38 -13.56
N PHE A 145 -7.77 -12.24 -13.66
CA PHE A 145 -7.01 -11.86 -14.85
C PHE A 145 -6.21 -13.05 -15.40
N SER A 146 -6.44 -13.47 -16.64
CA SER A 146 -5.85 -14.71 -17.18
C SER A 146 -5.32 -14.50 -18.59
N SER A 147 -4.09 -14.94 -18.85
CA SER A 147 -3.42 -14.72 -20.14
C SER A 147 -2.61 -15.95 -20.58
N ASP A 148 -3.13 -16.66 -21.59
CA ASP A 148 -2.58 -17.92 -22.08
C ASP A 148 -1.73 -17.79 -23.36
N GLY A 149 -1.75 -16.63 -24.02
CA GLY A 149 -0.97 -16.35 -25.22
C GLY A 149 0.54 -16.29 -24.96
N LYS A 150 1.34 -16.81 -25.91
CA LYS A 150 2.81 -16.89 -25.80
C LYS A 150 3.48 -15.52 -25.69
N ILE A 151 2.95 -14.53 -26.41
CA ILE A 151 3.50 -13.17 -26.44
C ILE A 151 3.22 -12.46 -25.11
N GLN A 152 1.99 -12.57 -24.60
CA GLN A 152 1.61 -12.07 -23.28
C GLN A 152 2.50 -12.67 -22.20
N ARG A 153 2.65 -14.01 -22.17
CA ARG A 153 3.54 -14.70 -21.22
C ARG A 153 4.98 -14.22 -21.29
N PHE A 154 5.54 -14.05 -22.49
CA PHE A 154 6.87 -13.50 -22.65
C PHE A 154 6.97 -12.09 -22.06
N THR A 155 6.00 -11.21 -22.37
CA THR A 155 6.01 -9.81 -21.89
C THR A 155 5.88 -9.71 -20.36
N GLN A 156 5.15 -10.64 -19.75
CA GLN A 156 4.94 -10.73 -18.30
C GLN A 156 6.12 -11.39 -17.56
N SER A 157 6.93 -12.18 -18.26
CA SER A 157 8.21 -12.70 -17.74
C SER A 157 9.38 -11.73 -17.93
N SER A 158 9.17 -10.66 -18.70
CA SER A 158 10.17 -9.63 -19.01
C SER A 158 10.02 -8.42 -18.10
N SER A 159 10.91 -7.45 -18.22
CA SER A 159 10.80 -6.17 -17.51
C SER A 159 9.68 -5.25 -18.03
N LEU A 160 8.94 -5.66 -19.07
CA LEU A 160 7.90 -4.83 -19.69
C LEU A 160 6.61 -4.79 -18.86
N LEU A 161 6.06 -5.95 -18.49
CA LEU A 161 4.80 -6.07 -17.73
C LEU A 161 4.87 -7.13 -16.62
N PRO A 162 5.90 -7.11 -15.74
CA PRO A 162 6.12 -8.18 -14.76
C PRO A 162 5.04 -8.27 -13.67
N MET A 163 4.21 -7.23 -13.52
CA MET A 163 3.09 -7.18 -12.59
C MET A 163 1.88 -7.99 -13.07
N MET A 164 1.66 -8.11 -14.38
CA MET A 164 0.47 -8.73 -14.99
C MET A 164 0.57 -10.26 -15.02
N GLN A 165 0.82 -10.89 -13.87
CA GLN A 165 0.93 -12.35 -13.77
C GLN A 165 -0.47 -12.98 -13.72
N GLY A 166 -0.80 -13.75 -14.75
CA GLY A 166 -2.10 -14.40 -14.93
C GLY A 166 -2.50 -15.39 -13.83
N TYR A 167 -3.80 -15.49 -13.60
CA TYR A 167 -4.45 -16.28 -12.56
C TYR A 167 -4.42 -17.77 -12.84
N GLU A 168 -4.29 -18.17 -14.11
CA GLU A 168 -4.27 -19.56 -14.53
C GLU A 168 -2.97 -20.30 -14.15
N ARG A 169 -2.07 -19.61 -13.45
CA ARG A 169 -0.75 -20.08 -13.03
C ARG A 169 -0.34 -19.48 -11.68
N GLU A 170 0.74 -20.00 -11.12
CA GLU A 170 1.35 -19.50 -9.89
C GLU A 170 1.97 -18.12 -10.07
N ILE A 171 1.92 -17.31 -9.00
CA ILE A 171 2.68 -16.06 -8.90
C ILE A 171 4.16 -16.42 -8.75
N LYS A 172 4.99 -15.93 -9.68
CA LYS A 172 6.43 -16.16 -9.69
C LYS A 172 7.22 -15.08 -8.96
N ASN A 173 6.72 -13.84 -8.95
CA ASN A 173 7.35 -12.74 -8.23
C ASN A 173 6.28 -11.84 -7.62
N ILE A 174 6.13 -11.92 -6.29
CA ILE A 174 5.13 -11.14 -5.56
C ILE A 174 5.45 -9.64 -5.51
N ASP A 175 6.73 -9.28 -5.54
CA ASP A 175 7.19 -7.89 -5.48
C ASP A 175 6.70 -7.11 -6.70
N TRP A 176 6.86 -7.70 -7.88
CA TRP A 176 6.32 -7.15 -9.12
C TRP A 176 4.79 -7.20 -9.14
N TYR A 177 4.20 -8.28 -8.63
CA TYR A 177 2.75 -8.44 -8.60
C TYR A 177 2.05 -7.34 -7.78
N LEU A 178 2.64 -6.90 -6.67
CA LEU A 178 2.11 -5.83 -5.81
C LEU A 178 2.74 -4.45 -6.08
N TRP A 179 3.45 -4.31 -7.20
CA TRP A 179 4.24 -3.12 -7.52
C TRP A 179 3.42 -1.84 -7.70
N GLU A 180 2.22 -1.93 -8.29
CA GLU A 180 1.37 -0.75 -8.54
C GLU A 180 0.97 -0.03 -7.24
N GLY A 181 0.79 -0.77 -6.15
CA GLY A 181 0.48 -0.22 -4.83
C GLY A 181 1.70 0.10 -3.97
N ARG A 182 2.94 -0.03 -4.47
CA ARG A 182 4.18 -0.01 -3.65
C ARG A 182 4.33 1.21 -2.74
N ALA A 183 3.94 2.39 -3.24
CA ALA A 183 4.02 3.65 -2.51
C ALA A 183 3.13 3.63 -1.25
N MET A 184 1.88 3.22 -1.43
CA MET A 184 0.90 3.08 -0.37
C MET A 184 1.25 1.92 0.57
N ASN A 185 1.66 0.77 0.03
CA ASN A 185 2.11 -0.39 0.82
C ASN A 185 3.26 -0.02 1.75
N SER A 186 4.31 0.61 1.22
CA SER A 186 5.47 1.05 2.00
C SER A 186 5.05 1.96 3.15
N ARG A 187 4.21 2.97 2.88
CA ARG A 187 3.76 3.92 3.91
C ARG A 187 2.87 3.26 4.97
N LEU A 188 1.82 2.55 4.54
CA LEU A 188 0.76 2.06 5.43
C LEU A 188 1.10 0.75 6.15
N LEU A 189 2.07 -0.02 5.65
CA LEU A 189 2.45 -1.31 6.23
C LEU A 189 3.82 -1.27 6.93
N SER A 190 4.52 -0.13 6.92
CA SER A 190 5.83 0.07 7.57
C SER A 190 5.84 -0.19 9.08
N GLN A 191 4.69 -0.19 9.75
CA GLN A 191 4.61 -0.42 11.20
C GLN A 191 4.64 -1.90 11.61
N TYR A 192 4.44 -2.83 10.67
CA TYR A 192 4.37 -4.26 10.98
C TYR A 192 5.73 -4.88 11.32
N THR A 193 5.78 -5.62 12.42
CA THR A 193 6.80 -6.67 12.60
C THR A 193 6.47 -7.87 11.73
N GLU A 194 7.47 -8.69 11.41
CA GLU A 194 7.28 -9.91 10.59
C GLU A 194 6.29 -10.87 11.26
N LYS A 195 6.39 -11.00 12.58
CA LYS A 195 5.49 -11.84 13.38
C LYS A 195 4.03 -11.38 13.29
N GLU A 196 3.76 -10.08 13.41
CA GLU A 196 2.40 -9.54 13.28
C GLU A 196 1.86 -9.71 11.86
N TRP A 197 2.72 -9.46 10.86
CA TRP A 197 2.38 -9.66 9.45
C TRP A 197 1.99 -11.11 9.16
N ASP A 198 2.82 -12.07 9.56
CA ASP A 198 2.58 -13.49 9.34
C ASP A 198 1.33 -13.97 10.10
N ALA A 199 1.10 -13.45 11.31
CA ALA A 199 -0.11 -13.77 12.09
C ALA A 199 -1.38 -13.27 11.39
N ASP A 200 -1.39 -12.03 10.89
CA ASP A 200 -2.53 -11.45 10.17
C ASP A 200 -2.80 -12.17 8.84
N VAL A 201 -1.74 -12.51 8.09
CA VAL A 201 -1.86 -13.28 6.83
C VAL A 201 -2.37 -14.69 7.12
N LYS A 202 -1.88 -15.35 8.17
CA LYS A 202 -2.39 -16.67 8.56
C LYS A 202 -3.87 -16.59 8.96
N ALA A 203 -4.25 -15.61 9.78
CA ALA A 203 -5.64 -15.42 10.20
C ALA A 203 -6.57 -15.13 9.00
N PHE A 204 -6.07 -14.41 7.99
CA PHE A 204 -6.76 -14.26 6.70
C PHE A 204 -6.94 -15.61 6.00
N CYS A 205 -5.89 -16.41 5.84
CA CYS A 205 -5.97 -17.72 5.19
C CYS A 205 -6.93 -18.68 5.90
N ASP A 206 -6.96 -18.68 7.23
CA ASP A 206 -7.84 -19.54 8.03
C ASP A 206 -9.34 -19.23 7.77
N LYS A 207 -9.68 -18.00 7.39
CA LYS A 207 -11.05 -17.58 7.02
C LYS A 207 -11.44 -17.97 5.59
N MET A 208 -10.46 -18.29 4.75
CA MET A 208 -10.66 -18.61 3.33
C MET A 208 -10.90 -20.12 3.15
N THR A 209 -11.98 -20.63 3.73
CA THR A 209 -12.28 -22.07 3.71
C THR A 209 -12.77 -22.55 2.34
N ASP A 210 -12.75 -23.86 2.12
CA ASP A 210 -13.29 -24.46 0.89
C ASP A 210 -14.78 -24.08 0.69
N GLU A 211 -15.55 -24.06 1.78
CA GLU A 211 -16.96 -23.62 1.76
C GLU A 211 -17.12 -22.16 1.34
N VAL A 212 -16.23 -21.27 1.81
CA VAL A 212 -16.21 -19.86 1.41
C VAL A 212 -15.90 -19.73 -0.08
N PHE A 213 -14.95 -20.51 -0.61
CA PHE A 213 -14.63 -20.53 -2.04
C PHE A 213 -15.79 -21.03 -2.90
N GLU A 214 -16.39 -22.15 -2.52
CA GLU A 214 -17.57 -22.72 -3.18
C GLU A 214 -18.72 -21.69 -3.23
N LYS A 215 -19.02 -21.06 -2.09
CA LYS A 215 -20.06 -20.03 -2.01
C LYS A 215 -19.73 -18.82 -2.88
N ALA A 216 -18.47 -18.41 -2.93
CA ALA A 216 -18.05 -17.27 -3.72
C ALA A 216 -18.20 -17.56 -5.22
N LEU A 217 -17.74 -18.72 -5.68
CA LEU A 217 -17.82 -19.12 -7.10
C LEU A 217 -19.26 -19.26 -7.59
N LYS A 218 -20.21 -19.65 -6.75
CA LYS A 218 -21.65 -19.70 -7.08
C LYS A 218 -22.25 -18.36 -7.50
N ASN A 219 -21.56 -17.24 -7.32
CA ASN A 219 -21.99 -15.93 -7.83
C ASN A 219 -21.65 -15.74 -9.33
N LEU A 220 -20.86 -16.64 -9.93
CA LEU A 220 -20.64 -16.63 -11.37
C LEU A 220 -21.93 -17.03 -12.10
N PRO A 221 -22.33 -16.33 -13.17
CA PRO A 221 -23.49 -16.71 -13.96
C PRO A 221 -23.22 -17.99 -14.76
N GLU A 222 -24.26 -18.76 -15.07
CA GLU A 222 -24.15 -19.81 -16.08
C GLU A 222 -23.98 -19.21 -17.49
N PRO A 223 -23.19 -19.84 -18.39
CA PRO A 223 -22.47 -21.10 -18.21
C PRO A 223 -21.08 -20.95 -17.56
N ASN A 224 -20.68 -19.74 -17.14
CA ASN A 224 -19.34 -19.48 -16.64
C ASN A 224 -19.02 -20.28 -15.36
N TYR A 225 -19.99 -20.40 -14.45
CA TYR A 225 -19.87 -21.28 -13.29
C TYR A 225 -19.51 -22.70 -13.72
N THR A 226 -20.37 -23.38 -14.50
CA THR A 226 -20.12 -24.76 -14.93
C THR A 226 -18.80 -24.92 -15.69
N LEU A 227 -18.42 -23.95 -16.52
CA LEU A 227 -17.21 -24.02 -17.35
C LEU A 227 -15.90 -23.78 -16.58
N ARG A 228 -15.93 -22.97 -15.52
CA ARG A 228 -14.71 -22.48 -14.85
C ARG A 228 -14.61 -22.84 -13.37
N HIS A 229 -15.67 -23.36 -12.76
CA HIS A 229 -15.74 -23.67 -11.33
C HIS A 229 -14.53 -24.47 -10.84
N ASP A 230 -14.29 -25.65 -11.41
CA ASP A 230 -13.25 -26.56 -10.92
C ASP A 230 -11.85 -25.95 -11.07
N GLN A 231 -11.62 -25.20 -12.15
CA GLN A 231 -10.38 -24.47 -12.38
C GLN A 231 -10.16 -23.40 -11.31
N PHE A 232 -11.14 -22.55 -11.05
CA PHE A 232 -11.01 -21.47 -10.07
C PHE A 232 -10.94 -22.00 -8.64
N LEU A 233 -11.72 -23.05 -8.31
CA LEU A 233 -11.66 -23.67 -7.00
C LEU A 233 -10.28 -24.25 -6.71
N ALA A 234 -9.69 -24.96 -7.69
CA ALA A 234 -8.31 -25.47 -7.57
C ALA A 234 -7.31 -24.32 -7.38
N ARG A 235 -7.41 -23.24 -8.17
CA ARG A 235 -6.52 -22.06 -8.04
C ARG A 235 -6.66 -21.35 -6.69
N LEU A 236 -7.89 -21.17 -6.17
CA LEU A 236 -8.12 -20.56 -4.86
C LEU A 236 -7.48 -21.38 -3.73
N LYS A 237 -7.61 -22.72 -3.78
CA LYS A 237 -6.97 -23.62 -2.80
C LYS A 237 -5.44 -23.55 -2.87
N GLU A 238 -4.87 -23.52 -4.06
CA GLU A 238 -3.42 -23.39 -4.24
C GLU A 238 -2.90 -22.02 -3.83
N ARG A 239 -3.64 -20.94 -4.12
CA ARG A 239 -3.30 -19.59 -3.65
C ARG A 239 -3.38 -19.51 -2.15
N ARG A 240 -4.41 -20.06 -1.50
CA ARG A 240 -4.47 -20.16 -0.03
C ARG A 240 -3.23 -20.85 0.56
N ALA A 241 -2.77 -21.94 -0.05
CA ALA A 241 -1.62 -22.69 0.43
C ALA A 241 -0.29 -21.91 0.27
N SER A 242 -0.13 -21.16 -0.83
CA SER A 242 1.09 -20.41 -1.14
C SER A 242 1.11 -18.98 -0.57
N LEU A 243 -0.04 -18.42 -0.20
CA LEU A 243 -0.19 -17.02 0.22
C LEU A 243 0.70 -16.63 1.41
N PRO A 244 0.86 -17.43 2.49
CA PRO A 244 1.75 -17.08 3.59
C PRO A 244 3.18 -16.83 3.12
N LYS A 245 3.70 -17.71 2.25
CA LYS A 245 5.04 -17.55 1.69
C LYS A 245 5.13 -16.30 0.81
N LEU A 246 4.17 -16.10 -0.10
CA LEU A 246 4.17 -14.95 -1.00
C LEU A 246 4.14 -13.63 -0.21
N MET A 247 3.28 -13.52 0.79
CA MET A 247 3.17 -12.30 1.59
C MET A 247 4.41 -12.09 2.46
N ASN A 248 5.04 -13.14 2.99
CA ASN A 248 6.30 -13.03 3.72
C ASN A 248 7.47 -12.60 2.80
N ASP A 249 7.57 -13.19 1.59
CA ASP A 249 8.55 -12.74 0.58
C ASP A 249 8.38 -11.23 0.29
N PHE A 250 7.12 -10.77 0.13
CA PHE A 250 6.82 -9.35 -0.08
C PHE A 250 7.19 -8.48 1.14
N TYR A 251 6.95 -8.97 2.36
CA TYR A 251 7.38 -8.30 3.59
C TYR A 251 8.88 -8.02 3.56
N HIS A 252 9.71 -9.03 3.27
CA HIS A 252 11.17 -8.87 3.19
C HIS A 252 11.58 -7.92 2.08
N PHE A 253 10.87 -7.92 0.95
CA PHE A 253 11.13 -7.00 -0.16
C PHE A 253 10.96 -5.53 0.25
N PHE A 254 9.80 -5.14 0.77
CA PHE A 254 9.56 -3.72 1.11
C PHE A 254 10.27 -3.31 2.41
N ASN A 255 10.53 -4.24 3.33
CA ASN A 255 11.26 -3.94 4.56
C ASN A 255 12.78 -3.84 4.40
N ARG A 256 13.31 -4.13 3.21
CA ARG A 256 14.73 -3.86 2.90
C ARG A 256 15.06 -2.37 2.94
N VAL A 257 14.12 -1.52 2.51
CA VAL A 257 14.23 -0.06 2.54
C VAL A 257 12.90 0.52 3.02
N VAL A 258 12.87 1.01 4.26
CA VAL A 258 11.63 1.44 4.91
C VAL A 258 11.54 2.95 4.93
N ASP A 259 10.42 3.47 4.42
CA ASP A 259 10.06 4.88 4.56
C ASP A 259 9.18 5.05 5.81
N ILE A 260 9.63 5.86 6.76
CA ILE A 260 8.88 6.22 7.97
C ILE A 260 8.51 7.71 7.85
N GLN A 261 7.23 8.04 7.98
CA GLN A 261 6.75 9.41 7.83
C GLN A 261 6.13 9.92 9.13
N ALA A 262 6.62 11.06 9.62
CA ALA A 262 5.93 11.89 10.60
C ALA A 262 4.82 12.72 9.90
N SER A 263 4.22 13.66 10.62
CA SER A 263 3.21 14.59 10.11
C SER A 263 3.76 16.02 10.00
N ASP A 264 2.93 16.95 9.55
CA ASP A 264 3.17 18.39 9.55
C ASP A 264 2.97 19.04 10.95
N LYS A 265 2.67 18.22 11.98
CA LYS A 265 2.57 18.65 13.38
C LYS A 265 3.94 18.67 14.06
N HIS A 266 4.05 18.33 15.33
CA HIS A 266 5.32 18.38 16.05
C HIS A 266 5.56 17.00 16.65
N GLU A 267 6.69 16.41 16.31
CA GLU A 267 7.03 15.07 16.72
C GLU A 267 8.44 14.99 17.33
N ARG A 268 8.59 14.10 18.29
CA ARG A 268 9.89 13.62 18.74
C ARG A 268 10.14 12.24 18.14
N VAL A 269 11.25 12.11 17.43
CA VAL A 269 11.75 10.84 16.91
C VAL A 269 12.95 10.41 17.74
N LEU A 270 12.87 9.20 18.30
CA LEU A 270 13.95 8.54 19.00
C LEU A 270 14.45 7.37 18.15
N ILE A 271 15.76 7.35 17.88
CA ILE A 271 16.41 6.25 17.18
C ILE A 271 17.53 5.72 18.07
N THR A 272 17.36 4.52 18.59
CA THR A 272 18.29 3.92 19.58
C THR A 272 18.63 2.49 19.24
N ASP A 273 19.79 2.01 19.68
CA ASP A 273 20.07 0.58 19.67
C ASP A 273 19.00 -0.22 20.43
N SER A 274 18.87 -1.48 20.03
CA SER A 274 18.12 -2.52 20.72
C SER A 274 18.94 -3.82 20.71
N ALA A 275 18.39 -4.90 21.28
CA ALA A 275 19.06 -6.20 21.30
C ALA A 275 19.49 -6.66 19.89
N ASP A 276 20.55 -7.47 19.80
CA ASP A 276 21.03 -8.07 18.56
C ASP A 276 21.31 -7.05 17.42
N GLN A 277 21.84 -5.88 17.77
CA GLN A 277 22.15 -4.78 16.83
C GLN A 277 20.92 -4.25 16.06
N HIS A 278 19.71 -4.53 16.57
CA HIS A 278 18.49 -3.98 16.03
C HIS A 278 18.45 -2.47 16.28
N LEU A 279 17.73 -1.75 15.41
CA LEU A 279 17.51 -0.32 15.57
C LEU A 279 16.06 -0.06 15.95
N LYS A 280 15.82 0.52 17.12
CA LYS A 280 14.49 0.96 17.53
C LYS A 280 14.23 2.34 16.96
N VAL A 281 13.10 2.53 16.29
CA VAL A 281 12.56 3.85 15.95
C VAL A 281 11.24 4.03 16.68
N GLN A 282 11.14 5.14 17.41
CA GLN A 282 9.95 5.53 18.15
C GLN A 282 9.59 6.98 17.80
N ILE A 283 8.30 7.24 17.57
CA ILE A 283 7.77 8.58 17.28
C ILE A 283 6.68 8.91 18.29
N ASN A 284 6.82 10.07 18.93
CA ASN A 284 5.82 10.62 19.84
C ASN A 284 5.37 11.99 19.38
N LYS A 285 4.09 12.32 19.57
CA LYS A 285 3.60 13.69 19.47
C LYS A 285 4.25 14.54 20.56
N ILE A 286 4.54 15.81 20.26
CA ILE A 286 5.00 16.77 21.27
C ILE A 286 4.14 18.03 21.25
N SER A 287 4.06 18.72 22.40
CA SER A 287 3.46 20.06 22.46
C SER A 287 4.39 21.11 21.83
N LYS A 288 3.90 22.35 21.66
CA LYS A 288 4.75 23.46 21.18
C LYS A 288 5.90 23.78 22.14
N GLU A 289 5.72 23.46 23.42
CA GLU A 289 6.70 23.59 24.49
C GLU A 289 7.67 22.40 24.57
N GLY A 290 7.48 21.36 23.73
CA GLY A 290 8.32 20.18 23.68
C GLY A 290 7.93 19.05 24.63
N ASN A 291 6.79 19.15 25.33
CA ASN A 291 6.32 18.09 26.23
C ASN A 291 5.87 16.86 25.43
N ILE A 292 6.35 15.68 25.82
CA ILE A 292 6.01 14.40 25.19
C ILE A 292 4.55 14.05 25.47
N LYS A 293 3.83 13.62 24.42
CA LYS A 293 2.45 13.14 24.48
C LYS A 293 2.39 11.66 24.04
N GLU A 294 1.49 11.36 23.11
CA GLU A 294 1.15 10.01 22.65
C GLU A 294 2.22 9.43 21.70
N GLU A 295 2.48 8.14 21.80
CA GLU A 295 3.28 7.37 20.84
C GLU A 295 2.44 7.06 19.59
N THR A 296 2.97 7.38 18.41
CA THR A 296 2.31 7.16 17.11
C THR A 296 2.98 6.08 16.28
N PHE A 297 4.23 5.73 16.61
CA PHE A 297 4.98 4.68 15.92
C PHE A 297 6.05 4.12 16.85
N SER A 298 6.24 2.80 16.84
CA SER A 298 7.31 2.14 17.59
C SER A 298 7.64 0.80 16.94
N ARG A 299 8.88 0.64 16.46
CA ARG A 299 9.32 -0.60 15.81
C ARG A 299 10.81 -0.84 16.00
N ASN A 300 11.16 -2.11 16.24
CA ASN A 300 12.54 -2.60 16.17
C ASN A 300 12.81 -3.15 14.77
N PHE A 301 13.86 -2.66 14.12
CA PHE A 301 14.28 -3.08 12.79
C PHE A 301 15.46 -4.03 12.87
N ASP A 302 15.32 -5.19 12.25
CA ASP A 302 16.37 -6.20 12.13
C ASP A 302 17.35 -5.83 10.99
N PRO A 303 18.65 -5.64 11.26
CA PRO A 303 19.65 -5.37 10.22
C PRO A 303 19.82 -6.51 9.20
N ALA A 304 19.39 -7.74 9.50
CA ALA A 304 19.36 -8.85 8.55
C ALA A 304 18.36 -8.59 7.41
N ILE A 305 17.24 -7.94 7.71
CA ILE A 305 16.17 -7.60 6.76
C ILE A 305 16.35 -6.17 6.24
N THR A 306 16.30 -5.20 7.16
CA THR A 306 16.29 -3.76 6.85
C THR A 306 17.69 -3.23 6.64
N LYS A 307 17.94 -2.65 5.45
CA LYS A 307 19.25 -2.10 5.08
C LYS A 307 19.27 -0.58 5.16
N GLU A 308 18.13 0.07 4.96
CA GLU A 308 17.98 1.52 5.03
C GLU A 308 16.63 1.92 5.65
N ILE A 309 16.66 2.90 6.54
CA ILE A 309 15.49 3.62 7.01
C ILE A 309 15.58 5.06 6.50
N ARG A 310 14.50 5.51 5.86
CA ARG A 310 14.32 6.87 5.37
C ARG A 310 13.26 7.55 6.23
N LEU A 311 13.70 8.44 7.10
CA LEU A 311 12.83 9.19 7.99
C LEU A 311 12.41 10.51 7.32
N TYR A 312 11.12 10.68 7.11
CA TYR A 312 10.52 11.92 6.63
C TYR A 312 9.90 12.68 7.80
N THR A 313 10.53 13.79 8.22
CA THR A 313 10.02 14.61 9.33
C THR A 313 9.07 15.73 8.87
N LYS A 314 8.79 15.84 7.56
CA LYS A 314 7.76 16.74 7.00
C LYS A 314 7.93 18.20 7.50
N ASP A 315 6.84 18.96 7.66
CA ASP A 315 6.90 20.41 7.92
C ASP A 315 6.88 20.80 9.42
N GLY A 316 6.94 19.81 10.31
CA GLY A 316 6.86 20.00 11.76
C GLY A 316 8.01 20.73 12.46
N ASN A 317 7.83 21.06 13.73
CA ASN A 317 8.93 21.50 14.60
C ASN A 317 9.41 20.29 15.40
N ASP A 318 10.24 19.46 14.78
CA ASP A 318 10.55 18.13 15.30
C ASP A 318 11.87 18.06 16.04
N SER A 319 11.93 17.14 16.99
CA SER A 319 13.16 16.76 17.68
C SER A 319 13.56 15.35 17.26
N VAL A 320 14.78 15.18 16.75
CA VAL A 320 15.33 13.89 16.31
C VAL A 320 16.54 13.58 17.18
N PHE A 321 16.41 12.55 18.01
CA PHE A 321 17.46 12.05 18.89
C PHE A 321 17.99 10.71 18.35
N ILE A 322 19.30 10.61 18.16
CA ILE A 322 19.95 9.41 17.60
C ILE A 322 21.09 8.96 18.51
N ASP A 323 20.89 7.83 19.18
CA ASP A 323 21.89 7.15 20.00
C ASP A 323 22.05 5.70 19.51
N ASN A 324 22.79 5.55 18.41
CA ASN A 324 23.03 4.28 17.74
C ASN A 324 24.53 3.99 17.68
N LYS A 325 25.00 3.10 18.53
CA LYS A 325 26.39 2.66 18.66
C LYS A 325 26.65 1.38 17.87
N THR A 326 25.64 0.54 17.65
CA THR A 326 25.87 -0.84 17.18
C THR A 326 25.20 -1.15 15.85
N SER A 327 24.00 -0.64 15.60
CA SER A 327 23.24 -1.04 14.41
C SER A 327 23.87 -0.52 13.13
N ASN A 328 23.98 -1.41 12.14
CA ASN A 328 24.53 -1.10 10.82
C ASN A 328 23.42 -0.73 9.80
N ILE A 329 22.21 -0.42 10.24
CA ILE A 329 21.14 0.06 9.36
C ILE A 329 21.47 1.48 8.90
N LYS A 330 21.40 1.75 7.60
CA LYS A 330 21.64 3.08 7.05
C LYS A 330 20.48 4.01 7.38
N LEU A 331 20.78 5.18 7.90
CA LEU A 331 19.78 6.24 8.14
C LEU A 331 19.89 7.32 7.06
N ARG A 332 18.73 7.73 6.56
CA ARG A 332 18.57 8.94 5.75
C ARG A 332 17.42 9.76 6.34
N ILE A 333 17.64 11.05 6.49
CA ILE A 333 16.65 11.98 7.01
C ILE A 333 16.26 12.95 5.90
N ILE A 334 14.97 13.13 5.71
CA ILE A 334 14.37 14.09 4.78
C ILE A 334 13.48 15.00 5.61
N ALA A 335 13.95 16.22 5.84
CA ALA A 335 13.28 17.20 6.67
C ALA A 335 12.70 18.30 5.80
N GLY A 336 11.37 18.46 5.86
CA GLY A 336 10.67 19.55 5.23
C GLY A 336 10.92 20.88 5.93
N SER A 337 9.90 21.71 5.94
CA SER A 337 9.89 23.00 6.63
C SER A 337 9.87 22.81 8.15
N GLY A 338 9.78 23.92 8.89
CA GLY A 338 9.76 23.91 10.34
C GLY A 338 11.16 23.80 10.96
N LYS A 339 11.26 24.16 12.23
CA LYS A 339 12.51 24.19 12.97
C LYS A 339 12.79 22.80 13.52
N LYS A 340 13.83 22.15 12.98
CA LYS A 340 14.26 20.83 13.46
C LYS A 340 15.36 20.95 14.52
N TYR A 341 15.31 20.10 15.53
CA TYR A 341 16.36 19.91 16.51
C TYR A 341 16.94 18.51 16.34
N TYR A 342 18.26 18.43 16.16
CA TYR A 342 18.97 17.16 16.01
C TYR A 342 19.96 17.01 17.17
N ASP A 343 19.87 15.90 17.87
CA ASP A 343 20.80 15.53 18.94
C ASP A 343 21.35 14.13 18.64
N LEU A 344 22.65 14.07 18.36
CA LEU A 344 23.36 12.87 17.92
C LEU A 344 24.52 12.57 18.88
N PRO A 345 24.25 12.05 20.10
CA PRO A 345 25.31 11.67 21.02
C PRO A 345 26.17 10.53 20.48
N ASN A 346 25.60 9.54 19.79
CA ASN A 346 26.37 8.43 19.21
C ASN A 346 25.78 7.97 17.87
N VAL A 347 26.63 7.79 16.87
CA VAL A 347 26.25 7.37 15.53
C VAL A 347 27.26 6.38 14.94
N SER A 348 26.80 5.16 14.67
CA SER A 348 27.63 4.07 14.11
C SER A 348 28.10 4.29 12.67
N ARG A 349 27.46 5.21 11.92
CA ARG A 349 27.78 5.51 10.52
C ARG A 349 27.25 6.87 10.04
N PRO A 350 27.89 7.50 9.03
CA PRO A 350 27.42 8.79 8.52
C PRO A 350 25.99 8.77 8.01
N ILE A 351 25.21 9.79 8.36
CA ILE A 351 23.79 9.95 8.03
C ILE A 351 23.65 11.01 6.94
N GLN A 352 22.87 10.73 5.90
CA GLN A 352 22.51 11.76 4.92
C GLN A 352 21.27 12.53 5.40
N LEU A 353 21.39 13.84 5.55
CA LEU A 353 20.27 14.72 5.83
C LEU A 353 19.98 15.60 4.61
N PHE A 354 18.76 15.53 4.11
CA PHE A 354 18.20 16.48 3.14
C PHE A 354 17.28 17.43 3.90
N GLY A 355 17.50 18.73 3.77
CA GLY A 355 16.74 19.72 4.55
C GLY A 355 16.56 21.06 3.84
N ARG A 356 15.74 21.92 4.45
CA ARG A 356 15.47 23.29 4.02
C ARG A 356 16.52 24.26 4.57
N LYS A 357 17.20 25.01 3.70
CA LYS A 357 18.26 25.97 4.13
C LYS A 357 17.73 27.07 5.06
N ASN A 358 16.45 27.42 4.97
CA ASN A 358 15.79 28.47 5.74
C ASN A 358 15.06 27.96 7.00
N GLY A 359 15.24 26.70 7.41
CA GLY A 359 14.52 26.10 8.55
C GLY A 359 15.06 26.45 9.93
N ASN A 360 16.22 27.13 10.05
CA ASN A 360 16.87 27.46 11.33
C ASN A 360 17.05 26.24 12.27
N SER A 361 17.37 25.08 11.69
CA SER A 361 17.60 23.84 12.44
C SER A 361 18.80 23.97 13.39
N LYS A 362 18.68 23.35 14.56
CA LYS A 362 19.76 23.26 15.56
C LYS A 362 20.31 21.83 15.57
N PHE A 363 21.61 21.72 15.76
CA PHE A 363 22.34 20.47 15.72
C PHE A 363 23.26 20.42 16.95
N GLU A 364 23.25 19.29 17.65
CA GLU A 364 24.03 19.01 18.86
C GLU A 364 24.45 17.54 18.92
N GLY A 365 25.28 17.21 19.89
CA GLY A 365 25.81 15.87 20.14
C GLY A 365 27.26 15.71 19.71
N GLU A 366 27.97 14.75 20.31
CA GLU A 366 29.38 14.49 20.04
C GLU A 366 29.62 14.08 18.57
N ASP A 367 28.66 13.40 17.95
CA ASP A 367 28.73 12.89 16.57
C ASP A 367 28.00 13.77 15.55
N GLU A 368 27.72 15.05 15.86
CA GLU A 368 27.02 15.96 14.94
C GLU A 368 27.70 16.05 13.55
N GLY A 369 29.03 15.97 13.50
CA GLY A 369 29.82 15.98 12.26
C GLY A 369 29.56 14.79 11.33
N MET A 370 28.96 13.72 11.82
CA MET A 370 28.57 12.53 11.04
C MET A 370 27.30 12.77 10.22
N LEU A 371 26.59 13.87 10.46
CA LEU A 371 25.42 14.27 9.69
C LEU A 371 25.86 15.02 8.42
N ARG A 372 25.81 14.33 7.27
CA ARG A 372 26.14 14.88 5.95
C ARG A 372 24.94 15.66 5.39
N LYS A 373 24.95 16.97 5.67
CA LYS A 373 23.86 17.91 5.38
C LYS A 373 23.83 18.32 3.89
N LYS A 374 22.68 18.14 3.25
CA LYS A 374 22.32 18.63 1.90
C LYS A 374 21.14 19.58 2.03
N MET A 375 21.45 20.85 2.28
CA MET A 375 20.45 21.89 2.54
C MET A 375 20.18 22.69 1.27
N SER A 376 18.91 22.85 0.91
CA SER A 376 18.50 23.59 -0.29
C SER A 376 17.33 24.54 -0.01
N THR A 377 17.23 25.61 -0.79
CA THR A 377 16.03 26.47 -0.86
C THR A 377 15.00 25.93 -1.85
N ASP A 378 15.38 24.99 -2.72
CA ASP A 378 14.47 24.26 -3.60
C ASP A 378 13.67 23.22 -2.81
N THR A 379 12.34 23.24 -2.95
CA THR A 379 11.44 22.31 -2.25
C THR A 379 11.54 20.89 -2.80
N SER A 380 12.02 20.72 -4.04
CA SER A 380 12.27 19.41 -4.65
C SER A 380 13.28 18.56 -3.87
N ASN A 381 14.19 19.21 -3.12
CA ASN A 381 15.21 18.53 -2.30
C ASN A 381 14.62 17.68 -1.17
N VAL A 382 13.40 18.00 -0.74
CA VAL A 382 12.74 17.38 0.43
C VAL A 382 11.35 16.85 0.09
N SER A 383 10.91 16.99 -1.16
CA SER A 383 9.61 16.48 -1.59
C SER A 383 9.62 14.96 -1.63
N PHE A 384 8.60 14.36 -1.03
CA PHE A 384 8.26 12.98 -1.28
C PHE A 384 7.55 12.89 -2.64
N TYR A 385 8.22 12.31 -3.64
CA TYR A 385 7.65 12.14 -4.98
C TYR A 385 6.62 11.01 -4.98
N ASN A 386 5.34 11.37 -4.86
CA ASN A 386 4.17 10.53 -5.13
C ASN A 386 3.03 11.38 -5.75
N LYS A 387 3.36 12.47 -6.46
CA LYS A 387 2.37 13.32 -7.14
C LYS A 387 2.32 13.02 -8.62
#